data_AF-A0A2A5RY00-F1
#
_entry.id   AF-A0A2A5RY00-F1
#
_cell.length_a   1.000
_cell.length_b   1.000
_cell.length_c   1.000
_cell.angle_alpha   90.00
_cell.angle_beta   90.00
_cell.angle_gamma   90.00
#
_symmetry.space_group_name_H-M   'P 1'
#
loop_
_entity.id
_entity.type
_entity.pdbx_description
1 polymer ?
#
loop_
_entity_poly.entity_id
_entity_poly.type
_entity_poly.pdbx_seq_one_letter_code
_entity_poly.pdbx_strand_id
1 'polypeptide(L)'
;MSKKEIRLVISGTYSTGKTTTTTALSIATGIPLINAQSAREILTELYPGRRFEDMNATELMALGLKRFEERVREETVLYKDYSSFISDGSVLNEWVYGTVRMKVGINPGSKFFHRVARLF
;
A
#
# COMPACT_ATOMS: atom_id res chain seq x y z
N MET A 1 -6.90 28.63 -20.87
CA MET A 1 -6.46 27.21 -20.84
C MET A 1 -7.04 26.57 -19.60
N SER A 2 -7.92 25.56 -19.73
CA SER A 2 -8.32 24.78 -18.55
C SER A 2 -7.09 24.05 -18.03
N LYS A 3 -6.88 24.10 -16.71
CA LYS A 3 -5.79 23.38 -16.07
C LYS A 3 -6.14 21.89 -16.17
N LYS A 4 -5.30 21.10 -16.86
CA LYS A 4 -5.54 19.66 -17.02
C LYS A 4 -5.48 18.99 -15.64
N GLU A 5 -6.55 18.29 -15.27
CA GLU A 5 -6.58 17.48 -14.05
C GLU A 5 -5.65 16.26 -14.21
N ILE A 6 -4.84 15.97 -13.19
CA ILE A 6 -3.86 14.88 -13.20
C ILE A 6 -4.04 14.02 -11.96
N ARG A 7 -4.30 12.72 -12.17
CA ARG A 7 -4.35 11.70 -11.12
C ARG A 7 -3.24 10.69 -11.43
N LEU A 8 -2.04 10.96 -10.92
CA LEU A 8 -0.86 10.18 -11.28
C LEU A 8 -0.53 9.17 -10.19
N VAL A 9 -0.37 7.91 -10.60
CA VAL A 9 0.01 6.82 -9.70
C VAL A 9 1.36 6.26 -10.13
N ILE A 10 2.29 6.15 -9.19
CA ILE A 10 3.60 5.54 -9.42
C ILE A 10 3.63 4.19 -8.70
N SER A 11 3.69 3.10 -9.48
CA SER A 11 3.75 1.73 -8.95
C SER A 11 5.12 1.08 -9.20
N GLY A 12 5.37 -0.02 -8.50
CA GLY A 12 6.66 -0.70 -8.41
C GLY A 12 6.82 -1.48 -7.11
N THR A 13 7.76 -2.42 -7.08
CA THR A 13 8.02 -3.28 -5.92
C THR A 13 8.69 -2.50 -4.78
N TYR A 14 8.87 -3.15 -3.63
CA TYR A 14 9.58 -2.54 -2.50
C TYR A 14 11.02 -2.18 -2.89
N SER A 15 11.52 -1.04 -2.42
CA SER A 15 12.90 -0.58 -2.65
C SER A 15 13.27 -0.22 -4.10
N THR A 16 12.30 0.10 -4.97
CA THR A 16 12.56 0.55 -6.37
C THR A 16 12.54 2.06 -6.57
N GLY A 17 12.68 2.86 -5.51
CA GLY A 17 12.78 4.32 -5.61
C GLY A 17 11.45 5.08 -5.78
N LYS A 18 10.28 4.44 -5.68
CA LYS A 18 8.97 5.10 -5.86
C LYS A 18 8.80 6.37 -5.01
N THR A 19 9.05 6.28 -3.71
CA THR A 19 8.93 7.40 -2.78
C THR A 19 9.85 8.54 -3.17
N THR A 20 11.09 8.25 -3.56
CA THR A 20 12.02 9.28 -4.06
C THR A 20 11.47 9.95 -5.32
N THR A 21 10.94 9.17 -6.27
CA THR A 21 10.38 9.69 -7.52
C THR A 21 9.12 10.52 -7.28
N THR A 22 8.18 10.05 -6.45
CA THR A 22 6.91 10.74 -6.19
C THR A 22 7.13 12.04 -5.43
N THR A 23 8.03 12.05 -4.44
CA THR A 23 8.41 13.27 -3.71
C THR A 23 9.07 14.28 -4.64
N ALA A 24 10.06 13.85 -5.43
CA ALA A 24 10.73 14.75 -6.39
C ALA A 24 9.75 15.33 -7.41
N LEU A 25 8.81 14.51 -7.90
CA LEU A 25 7.80 14.95 -8.85
C LEU A 25 6.80 15.93 -8.24
N SER A 26 6.38 15.71 -6.99
CA SER A 26 5.52 16.63 -6.26
C SER A 26 6.18 17.98 -6.06
N ILE A 27 7.46 18.00 -5.67
CA ILE A 27 8.26 19.24 -5.54
C ILE A 27 8.37 19.95 -6.90
N ALA A 28 8.71 19.22 -7.97
CA ALA A 28 8.96 19.80 -9.28
C ALA A 28 7.69 20.35 -9.96
N THR A 29 6.52 19.79 -9.67
CA THR A 29 5.25 20.14 -10.34
C THR A 29 4.29 20.95 -9.48
N GLY A 30 4.48 20.97 -8.16
CA GLY A 30 3.53 21.52 -7.21
C GLY A 30 2.23 20.72 -7.07
N ILE A 31 2.12 19.53 -7.70
CA ILE A 31 0.97 18.64 -7.53
C ILE A 31 1.11 17.95 -6.16
N PRO A 32 0.07 17.94 -5.31
CA PRO A 32 0.17 17.36 -3.98
C PRO A 32 0.38 15.85 -4.04
N LEU A 33 1.32 15.36 -3.23
CA LEU A 33 1.54 13.94 -2.97
C LEU A 33 0.58 13.48 -1.86
N ILE A 34 -0.06 12.33 -2.03
CA ILE A 34 -0.91 11.75 -0.97
C ILE A 34 -0.12 11.53 0.32
N ASN A 35 -0.80 11.65 1.46
CA ASN A 35 -0.25 11.31 2.76
C ASN A 35 -0.81 9.96 3.24
N ALA A 36 -0.37 8.86 2.63
CA ALA A 36 -0.76 7.51 3.05
C ALA A 36 0.30 6.91 3.98
N GLN A 37 -0.14 6.25 5.06
CA GLN A 37 0.77 5.56 5.95
C GLN A 37 1.48 4.39 5.23
N SER A 38 2.72 4.16 5.63
CA SER A 38 3.48 2.98 5.25
C SER A 38 2.86 1.72 5.85
N ALA A 39 3.20 0.56 5.27
CA ALA A 39 2.66 -0.71 5.77
C ALA A 39 3.13 -1.00 7.21
N ARG A 40 4.29 -0.47 7.61
CA ARG A 40 4.86 -0.61 8.96
C ARG A 40 4.11 0.24 9.97
N GLU A 41 3.75 1.47 9.62
CA GLU A 41 2.95 2.35 10.48
C GLU A 41 1.57 1.73 10.73
N ILE A 42 0.88 1.31 9.65
CA ILE A 42 -0.43 0.65 9.77
C ILE A 42 -0.33 -0.64 10.56
N LEU A 43 0.73 -1.44 10.36
CA LEU A 43 0.95 -2.65 11.15
C LEU A 43 1.09 -2.33 12.65
N THR A 44 1.86 -1.29 12.97
CA THR A 44 2.09 -0.88 14.36
C THR A 44 0.80 -0.36 15.01
N GLU A 45 -0.05 0.33 14.23
CA GLU A 45 -1.36 0.80 14.66
C GLU A 45 -2.35 -0.35 14.89
N LEU A 46 -2.49 -1.25 13.92
CA LEU A 46 -3.45 -2.37 14.00
C LEU A 46 -3.02 -3.46 14.98
N TYR A 47 -1.72 -3.75 15.06
CA TYR A 47 -1.16 -4.87 15.82
C TYR A 47 0.16 -4.48 16.51
N PRO A 48 0.11 -3.72 17.63
CA PRO A 48 1.31 -3.28 18.34
C PRO A 48 2.24 -4.44 18.70
N GLY A 49 3.53 -4.30 18.38
CA GLY A 49 4.56 -5.32 18.64
C GLY A 49 4.55 -6.52 17.68
N ARG A 50 3.61 -6.60 16.74
CA ARG A 50 3.56 -7.68 15.74
C ARG A 50 4.56 -7.43 14.62
N ARG A 51 5.23 -8.50 14.16
CA ARG A 51 6.13 -8.47 12.99
C ARG A 51 5.40 -9.05 11.77
N PHE A 52 5.76 -8.58 10.58
CA PHE A 52 5.20 -9.05 9.30
C PHE A 52 5.30 -10.58 9.11
N GLU A 53 6.40 -11.19 9.54
CA GLU A 53 6.63 -12.63 9.43
C GLU A 53 5.73 -13.47 10.36
N ASP A 54 5.23 -12.85 11.42
CA ASP A 54 4.37 -13.50 12.40
C ASP A 54 2.89 -13.36 12.04
N MET A 55 2.54 -12.59 10.99
CA MET A 55 1.15 -12.35 10.62
C MET A 55 0.49 -13.58 10.00
N ASN A 56 -0.75 -13.86 10.38
CA ASN A 56 -1.61 -14.86 9.74
C ASN A 56 -2.32 -14.26 8.50
N ALA A 57 -3.09 -15.08 7.77
CA ALA A 57 -3.77 -14.63 6.56
C ALA A 57 -4.79 -13.50 6.82
N THR A 58 -5.56 -13.61 7.90
CA THR A 58 -6.56 -12.62 8.29
C THR A 58 -5.92 -11.27 8.64
N GLU A 59 -4.83 -11.28 9.41
CA GLU A 59 -4.09 -10.07 9.77
C GLU A 59 -3.46 -9.41 8.53
N LEU A 60 -2.92 -10.21 7.59
CA LEU A 60 -2.39 -9.70 6.33
C LEU A 60 -3.48 -9.09 5.45
N MET A 61 -4.66 -9.71 5.42
CA MET A 61 -5.82 -9.17 4.71
C MET A 61 -6.30 -7.87 5.36
N ALA A 62 -6.40 -7.81 6.69
CA ALA A 62 -6.77 -6.60 7.42
C ALA A 62 -5.80 -5.45 7.14
N LEU A 63 -4.49 -5.72 7.16
CA LEU A 63 -3.47 -4.73 6.79
C LEU A 63 -3.63 -4.25 5.35
N GLY A 64 -3.88 -5.17 4.40
CA GLY A 64 -4.13 -4.82 3.00
C GLY A 64 -5.38 -3.95 2.81
N LEU A 65 -6.47 -4.27 3.52
CA LEU A 65 -7.72 -3.52 3.49
C LEU A 65 -7.57 -2.13 4.12
N LYS A 66 -6.86 -2.01 5.25
CA LYS A 66 -6.59 -0.72 5.89
C LYS A 66 -5.73 0.18 4.99
N ARG A 67 -4.69 -0.38 4.37
CA ARG A 67 -3.88 0.34 3.36
C ARG A 67 -4.71 0.83 2.18
N PHE A 68 -5.63 -0.01 1.70
CA PHE A 68 -6.54 0.34 0.62
C PHE A 68 -7.47 1.50 1.03
N GLU A 69 -8.11 1.38 2.19
CA GLU A 69 -9.01 2.39 2.74
C GLU A 69 -8.33 3.75 2.88
N GLU A 70 -7.15 3.80 3.50
CA GLU A 70 -6.41 5.05 3.71
C GLU A 70 -6.02 5.71 2.40
N ARG A 71 -5.55 4.94 1.42
CA ARG A 71 -5.19 5.48 0.11
C ARG A 71 -6.40 6.08 -0.59
N VAL A 72 -7.52 5.36 -0.63
CA VAL A 72 -8.76 5.87 -1.24
C VAL A 72 -9.23 7.14 -0.54
N ARG A 73 -9.14 7.19 0.79
CA ARG A 73 -9.49 8.37 1.59
C ARG A 73 -8.61 9.57 1.22
N GLU A 74 -7.29 9.41 1.21
CA GLU A 74 -6.33 10.48 0.93
C GLU A 74 -6.40 10.95 -0.53
N GLU A 75 -6.52 10.04 -1.50
CA GLU A 75 -6.73 10.38 -2.91
C GLU A 75 -8.04 11.16 -3.10
N THR A 76 -9.10 10.78 -2.38
CA THR A 76 -10.39 11.48 -2.43
C THR A 76 -10.31 12.88 -1.85
N VAL A 77 -9.62 13.05 -0.71
CA VAL A 77 -9.40 14.36 -0.08
C VAL A 77 -8.62 15.27 -1.03
N LEU A 78 -7.47 14.83 -1.53
CA LEU A 78 -6.65 15.66 -2.43
C LEU A 78 -7.34 15.95 -3.76
N TYR A 79 -8.10 15.01 -4.30
CA TYR A 79 -8.86 15.25 -5.52
C TYR A 79 -9.96 16.30 -5.32
N LYS A 80 -10.64 16.32 -4.16
CA LYS A 80 -11.62 17.35 -3.82
C LYS A 80 -10.97 18.73 -3.66
N ASP A 81 -9.82 18.78 -2.99
CA ASP A 81 -9.18 20.05 -2.62
C ASP A 81 -8.36 20.67 -3.76
N TYR A 82 -7.72 19.84 -4.61
CA TYR A 82 -6.75 20.29 -5.62
C TYR A 82 -7.06 19.84 -7.05
N SER A 83 -8.07 18.98 -7.25
CA SER A 83 -8.43 18.36 -8.54
C SER A 83 -7.29 17.56 -9.20
N SER A 84 -6.16 17.38 -8.51
CA SER A 84 -4.97 16.67 -8.99
C SER A 84 -4.14 16.16 -7.83
N PHE A 85 -3.52 15.00 -7.99
CA PHE A 85 -2.66 14.38 -6.98
C PHE A 85 -1.63 13.42 -7.60
N ILE A 86 -0.59 13.14 -6.83
CA ILE A 86 0.38 12.07 -7.06
C ILE A 86 0.22 11.02 -5.95
N SER A 87 0.18 9.75 -6.32
CA SER A 87 0.06 8.60 -5.41
C SER A 87 1.34 7.76 -5.41
N ASP A 88 1.97 7.58 -4.25
CA ASP A 88 3.10 6.65 -4.06
C ASP A 88 2.59 5.23 -3.79
N GLY A 89 2.59 4.40 -4.83
CA GLY A 89 1.93 3.11 -4.85
C GLY A 89 0.50 3.20 -5.41
N SER A 90 -0.05 2.05 -5.81
CA SER A 90 -1.42 1.91 -6.31
C SER A 90 -2.18 0.97 -5.40
N VAL A 91 -3.49 1.16 -5.23
CA VAL A 91 -4.42 0.17 -4.64
C VAL A 91 -4.29 -1.24 -5.25
N LEU A 92 -3.83 -1.32 -6.51
CA LEU A 92 -3.57 -2.59 -7.18
C LEU A 92 -2.41 -3.36 -6.53
N ASN A 93 -1.44 -2.67 -5.91
CA ASN A 93 -0.31 -3.31 -5.24
C ASN A 93 -0.77 -4.12 -4.03
N GLU A 94 -1.71 -3.59 -3.25
CA GLU A 94 -2.31 -4.29 -2.12
C GLU A 94 -3.08 -5.54 -2.59
N TRP A 95 -3.82 -5.42 -3.70
CA TRP A 95 -4.58 -6.54 -4.27
C TRP A 95 -3.68 -7.66 -4.82
N VAL A 96 -2.60 -7.28 -5.51
CA VAL A 96 -1.57 -8.22 -5.98
C VAL A 96 -0.90 -8.91 -4.80
N TYR A 97 -0.55 -8.17 -3.75
CA TYR A 97 0.06 -8.74 -2.55
C TYR A 97 -0.84 -9.77 -1.87
N GLY A 98 -2.11 -9.44 -1.65
CA GLY A 98 -3.10 -10.37 -1.08
C GLY A 98 -3.27 -11.63 -1.94
N THR A 99 -3.46 -11.44 -3.26
CA THR A 99 -3.65 -12.55 -4.22
C THR A 99 -2.45 -13.50 -4.25
N VAL A 100 -1.23 -12.95 -4.28
CA VAL A 100 0.00 -13.76 -4.27
C VAL A 100 0.10 -14.53 -2.97
N ARG A 101 -0.13 -13.91 -1.81
CA ARG A 101 -0.06 -14.59 -0.50
C ARG A 101 -1.09 -15.70 -0.35
N MET A 102 -2.27 -15.56 -0.95
CA MET A 102 -3.26 -16.63 -1.01
C MET A 102 -2.82 -17.80 -1.91
N LYS A 103 -2.10 -17.53 -3.02
CA LYS A 103 -1.61 -18.57 -3.94
C LYS A 103 -0.35 -19.28 -3.43
N VAL A 104 0.64 -18.55 -2.93
CA VAL A 104 1.94 -19.11 -2.51
C VAL A 104 1.99 -19.47 -1.02
N GLY A 105 1.03 -19.02 -0.23
CA GLY A 105 0.99 -19.19 1.22
C GLY A 105 1.62 -18.01 1.98
N ILE A 106 1.36 -17.96 3.28
CA ILE A 106 1.77 -16.87 4.19
C ILE A 106 3.30 -16.74 4.28
N ASN A 107 4.05 -17.83 4.06
CA ASN A 107 5.50 -17.80 4.16
C ASN A 107 6.14 -18.69 3.05
N PRO A 108 6.57 -18.12 1.91
CA PRO A 108 7.09 -18.90 0.79
C PRO A 108 8.40 -19.65 1.09
N GLY A 109 9.05 -19.38 2.24
CA GLY A 109 10.23 -20.10 2.72
C GLY A 109 9.96 -21.14 3.82
N SER A 110 8.72 -21.34 4.28
CA SER A 110 8.43 -22.32 5.34
C SER A 110 8.18 -23.72 4.76
N LYS A 111 8.77 -24.74 5.40
CA LYS A 111 8.60 -26.15 5.01
C LYS A 111 7.10 -26.53 5.01
N PHE A 112 6.71 -27.38 4.05
CA PHE A 112 5.34 -27.82 3.72
C PHE A 112 4.39 -28.03 4.92
N PHE A 113 4.90 -28.53 6.04
CA PHE A 113 4.11 -28.76 7.27
C PHE A 113 3.54 -27.48 7.93
N HIS A 114 4.15 -26.31 7.74
CA HIS A 114 3.60 -25.03 8.24
C HIS A 114 2.48 -24.47 7.38
N ARG A 115 2.29 -24.97 6.15
CA ARG A 115 1.25 -24.53 5.21
C ARG A 115 -0.14 -25.02 5.61
N VAL A 116 -0.22 -26.13 6.35
CA VAL A 116 -1.48 -26.78 6.73
C VAL A 116 -1.98 -26.34 8.11
N ALA A 117 -1.07 -25.99 9.03
CA ALA A 117 -1.41 -25.76 10.44
C ALA A 117 -1.93 -24.34 10.80
N ARG A 118 -2.09 -23.42 9.84
CA ARG A 118 -2.52 -22.03 10.10
C ARG A 118 -3.80 -21.62 9.32
N LEU A 119 -4.60 -22.61 8.93
CA LEU A 119 -5.89 -22.41 8.24
C LEU A 119 -7.08 -22.27 9.21
N PHE A 120 -6.84 -22.30 10.52
CA PHE A 120 -7.80 -21.98 11.58
C PHE A 120 -7.14 -21.08 12.61
#